data_AF-D8GIJ6-F1
#
_entry.id   AF-D8GIJ6-F1
#
_cell.length_a   1.000
_cell.length_b   1.000
_cell.length_c   1.000
_cell.angle_alpha   90.00
_cell.angle_beta   90.00
_cell.angle_gamma   90.00
#
_symmetry.space_group_name_H-M   'P 1'
#
loop_
_entity.id
_entity.type
_entity.pdbx_description
1 polymer ?
#
loop_
_entity_poly.entity_id
_entity_poly.type
_entity_poly.pdbx_seq_one_letter_code
_entity_poly.pdbx_strand_id
1 'polypeptide(L)'
;MERKNKRNQILVKICCVIASFILWLYIFNVEDPMRERKIVVPVTIVNKDALAQSKLVQIDNQSASISLLIKGNASNVYSVKPSDFKLQSDLNAYVMKKGENNIPVEVKKSPDNISILNNENLWIKVQLDELKQKSVPVRIGVVGKPKEGYYALDPVLNTDKVEISGAADAVNSVKYAAATCDVKYAGSDVNTSVKLQAQDSFGNVVKDVTISPSPIKVTVPIGKVKTVPINVKIQGNTGNGSVPNSIVSNPDKVDVSGDENVIKGISSLDTEPVDLSKIGSSSSIEVKLVVPKGVKLVNNAGTVELRVNINNEAAASSDKSGQKTMNLNIQVRNLNAGYTASLGSNSVSAVFNGPTNNINSLNGNNISCFVDASSLSEGTHTVNVVVSMPQGVSLVSQDPQKISIEIKKKTSEGQNGN
;
A
#
# COMPACT_ATOMS: atom_id res chain seq x y z
N MET A 1 40.10 80.28 -38.43
CA MET A 1 41.04 79.39 -39.16
C MET A 1 41.13 77.98 -38.58
N GLU A 2 40.92 77.74 -37.29
CA GLU A 2 41.03 76.41 -36.67
C GLU A 2 40.08 75.32 -37.20
N ARG A 3 38.82 75.63 -37.51
CA ARG A 3 37.84 74.65 -38.04
C ARG A 3 38.22 74.09 -39.42
N LYS A 4 38.94 74.86 -40.25
CA LYS A 4 39.37 74.45 -41.60
C LYS A 4 40.58 73.49 -41.52
N ASN A 5 41.48 73.74 -40.57
CA ASN A 5 42.62 72.85 -40.30
C ASN A 5 42.20 71.50 -39.72
N LYS A 6 41.20 71.48 -38.82
CA LYS A 6 40.64 70.22 -38.29
C LYS A 6 39.98 69.36 -39.38
N ARG A 7 39.28 69.97 -40.35
CA ARG A 7 38.66 69.24 -41.49
C ARG A 7 39.69 68.60 -42.40
N ASN A 8 40.76 69.31 -42.75
CA ASN A 8 41.84 68.77 -43.59
C ASN A 8 42.59 67.64 -42.88
N GLN A 9 42.83 67.75 -41.57
CA GLN A 9 43.42 66.66 -40.79
C GLN A 9 42.54 65.40 -40.72
N ILE A 10 41.22 65.57 -40.61
CA ILE A 10 40.28 64.43 -40.66
C ILE A 10 40.30 63.78 -42.05
N LEU A 11 40.36 64.58 -43.12
CA LEU A 11 40.37 64.09 -44.50
C LEU A 11 41.65 63.30 -44.81
N VAL A 12 42.82 63.78 -44.37
CA VAL A 12 44.09 63.04 -44.47
C VAL A 12 44.03 61.74 -43.66
N LYS A 13 43.48 61.77 -42.43
CA LYS A 13 43.29 60.54 -41.62
C LYS A 13 42.40 59.51 -42.32
N ILE A 14 41.31 59.96 -42.96
CA ILE A 14 40.41 59.09 -43.73
C ILE A 14 41.14 58.50 -44.95
N CYS A 15 41.88 59.31 -45.72
CA CYS A 15 42.67 58.81 -46.84
C CYS A 15 43.73 57.79 -46.41
N CYS A 16 44.42 58.01 -45.28
CA CYS A 16 45.36 57.04 -44.72
C CYS A 16 44.68 55.73 -44.32
N VAL A 17 43.48 55.78 -43.74
CA VAL A 17 42.69 54.59 -43.38
C VAL A 17 42.22 53.83 -44.63
N ILE A 18 41.81 54.54 -45.68
CA ILE A 18 41.43 53.90 -46.94
C ILE A 18 42.64 53.26 -47.62
N ALA A 19 43.77 53.97 -47.68
CA ALA A 19 45.00 53.44 -48.26
C ALA A 19 45.52 52.21 -47.49
N SER A 20 45.48 52.24 -46.15
CA SER A 20 45.85 51.08 -45.33
C SER A 20 44.87 49.92 -45.50
N PHE A 21 43.58 50.18 -45.68
CA PHE A 21 42.58 49.14 -45.96
C PHE A 21 42.77 48.50 -47.34
N ILE A 22 43.06 49.30 -48.38
CA ILE A 22 43.38 48.78 -49.73
C ILE A 22 44.66 47.95 -49.70
N LEU A 23 45.70 48.43 -49.01
CA LEU A 23 46.94 47.69 -48.86
C LEU A 23 46.72 46.38 -48.08
N TRP A 24 45.91 46.41 -47.02
CA TRP A 24 45.53 45.23 -46.27
C TRP A 24 44.75 44.22 -47.14
N LEU A 25 43.80 44.69 -47.95
CA LEU A 25 43.07 43.85 -48.91
C LEU A 25 44.00 43.22 -49.97
N TYR A 26 44.98 43.98 -50.48
CA TYR A 26 45.96 43.49 -51.44
C TYR A 26 46.83 42.38 -50.84
N ILE A 27 47.41 42.61 -49.66
CA ILE A 27 48.23 41.60 -48.96
C ILE A 27 47.40 40.36 -48.65
N PHE A 28 46.16 40.52 -48.20
CA PHE A 28 45.31 39.39 -47.81
C PHE A 28 44.85 38.54 -49.00
N ASN A 29 44.56 39.15 -50.16
CA ASN A 29 44.01 38.42 -51.31
C ASN A 29 45.05 38.06 -52.37
N VAL A 30 46.10 38.87 -52.57
CA VAL A 30 47.08 38.70 -53.66
C VAL A 30 48.34 38.00 -53.18
N GLU A 31 48.92 38.40 -52.04
CA GLU A 31 50.09 37.71 -51.49
C GLU A 31 49.73 36.39 -50.80
N ASP A 32 48.48 36.27 -50.34
CA ASP A 32 47.90 35.07 -49.70
C ASP A 32 48.87 34.38 -48.73
N PRO A 33 49.28 35.08 -47.65
CA PRO A 33 50.40 34.66 -46.82
C PRO A 33 50.13 33.34 -46.11
N MET A 34 51.20 32.62 -45.79
CA MET A 34 51.13 31.38 -45.00
C MET A 34 50.57 31.67 -43.60
N ARG A 35 49.49 30.97 -43.23
CA ARG A 35 48.83 31.10 -41.93
C ARG A 35 48.73 29.76 -41.24
N GLU A 36 48.67 29.81 -39.91
CA GLU A 36 48.39 28.66 -39.06
C GLU A 36 47.03 28.85 -38.39
N ARG A 37 46.24 27.78 -38.32
CA ARG A 37 44.94 27.79 -37.65
C ARG A 37 44.74 26.48 -36.90
N LYS A 38 44.14 26.57 -35.71
CA LYS A 38 43.64 25.38 -35.00
C LYS A 38 42.23 25.07 -35.44
N ILE A 39 41.96 23.83 -35.80
CA ILE A 39 40.63 23.33 -36.17
C ILE A 39 40.30 22.08 -35.35
N VAL A 40 39.10 22.03 -34.77
CA VAL A 40 38.64 20.87 -33.99
C VAL A 40 37.89 19.92 -34.91
N VAL A 41 38.33 18.68 -34.98
CA VAL A 41 37.78 17.65 -35.88
C VAL A 41 37.36 16.43 -35.06
N PRO A 42 36.15 15.89 -35.28
CA PRO A 42 35.70 14.68 -34.61
C PRO A 42 36.49 13.45 -35.07
N VAL A 43 36.74 12.53 -34.14
CA VAL A 43 37.46 11.28 -34.39
C VAL A 43 36.46 10.13 -34.44
N THR A 44 36.52 9.33 -35.50
CA THR A 44 35.71 8.11 -35.61
C THR A 44 36.48 6.93 -35.04
N ILE A 45 35.99 6.34 -33.96
CA ILE A 45 36.54 5.12 -33.37
C ILE A 45 35.92 3.91 -34.09
N VAL A 46 36.74 3.07 -34.71
CA VAL A 46 36.30 1.85 -35.41
C VAL A 46 36.66 0.58 -34.62
N ASN A 47 36.10 -0.57 -35.04
CA ASN A 47 36.37 -1.87 -34.45
C ASN A 47 36.12 -1.94 -32.94
N LYS A 48 35.06 -1.26 -32.46
CA LYS A 48 34.65 -1.25 -31.04
C LYS A 48 34.39 -2.65 -30.47
N ASP A 49 34.00 -3.59 -31.32
CA ASP A 49 33.76 -4.98 -30.93
C ASP A 49 35.03 -5.70 -30.43
N ALA A 50 36.23 -5.21 -30.79
CA ALA A 50 37.50 -5.72 -30.26
C ALA A 50 37.62 -5.56 -28.74
N LEU A 51 36.96 -4.54 -28.16
CA LEU A 51 36.90 -4.36 -26.71
C LEU A 51 36.15 -5.51 -26.05
N ALA A 52 35.01 -5.92 -26.61
CA ALA A 52 34.22 -7.02 -26.07
C ALA A 52 34.97 -8.35 -26.10
N GLN A 53 35.78 -8.60 -27.14
CA GLN A 53 36.66 -9.77 -27.21
C GLN A 53 37.71 -9.79 -26.10
N SER A 54 38.18 -8.61 -25.71
CA SER A 54 39.12 -8.42 -24.59
C SER A 54 38.42 -8.30 -23.23
N LYS A 55 37.10 -8.54 -23.15
CA LYS A 55 36.27 -8.34 -21.95
C LYS A 55 36.35 -6.91 -21.40
N LEU A 56 36.42 -5.92 -22.28
CA LEU A 56 36.46 -4.50 -21.95
C LEU A 56 35.27 -3.76 -22.55
N VAL A 57 34.91 -2.65 -21.93
CA VAL A 57 33.87 -1.73 -22.40
C VAL A 57 34.31 -0.29 -22.13
N GLN A 58 33.97 0.61 -23.05
CA GLN A 58 34.26 2.02 -22.89
C GLN A 58 33.31 2.64 -21.85
N ILE A 59 33.88 3.33 -20.86
CA ILE A 59 33.15 4.21 -19.96
C ILE A 59 32.92 5.53 -20.70
N ASP A 60 31.69 6.05 -20.65
CA ASP A 60 31.29 7.29 -21.31
C ASP A 60 31.60 7.30 -22.83
N ASN A 61 30.63 6.85 -23.63
CA ASN A 61 30.71 6.81 -25.10
C ASN A 61 30.59 8.23 -25.73
N GLN A 62 31.33 9.20 -25.20
CA GLN A 62 31.38 10.57 -25.69
C GLN A 62 32.11 10.62 -27.04
N SER A 63 31.66 11.51 -27.91
CA SER A 63 32.31 11.79 -29.19
C SER A 63 33.69 12.40 -28.96
N ALA A 64 34.75 11.68 -29.34
CA ALA A 64 36.11 12.19 -29.25
C ALA A 64 36.37 13.22 -30.37
N SER A 65 37.14 14.27 -30.07
CA SER A 65 37.58 15.26 -31.05
C SER A 65 39.00 15.71 -30.76
N ILE A 66 39.79 15.98 -31.80
CA ILE A 66 41.17 16.47 -31.67
C ILE A 66 41.31 17.83 -32.35
N SER A 67 42.17 18.68 -31.78
CA SER A 67 42.60 19.93 -32.40
C SER A 67 43.77 19.67 -33.35
N LEU A 68 43.55 19.90 -34.64
CA LEU A 68 44.59 19.88 -35.67
C LEU A 68 45.17 21.29 -35.82
N LEU A 69 46.50 21.39 -35.84
CA LEU A 69 47.21 22.61 -36.19
C LEU A 69 47.52 22.57 -37.70
N ILE A 70 46.74 23.31 -38.47
CA ILE A 70 46.83 23.32 -39.93
C ILE A 70 47.61 24.55 -40.42
N LYS A 71 48.41 24.36 -41.48
CA LYS A 71 49.22 25.38 -42.13
C LYS A 71 49.01 25.36 -43.65
N GLY A 72 48.87 26.54 -44.24
CA GLY A 72 48.67 26.72 -45.67
C GLY A 72 48.51 28.20 -46.01
N ASN A 73 48.29 28.52 -47.28
CA ASN A 73 47.89 29.87 -47.68
C ASN A 73 46.61 30.30 -46.94
N ALA A 74 46.50 31.59 -46.63
CA ALA A 74 45.40 32.16 -45.85
C ALA A 74 44.03 31.78 -46.45
N SER A 75 43.85 31.90 -47.76
CA SER A 75 42.62 31.55 -48.48
C SER A 75 42.19 30.08 -48.26
N ASN A 76 43.14 29.16 -48.34
CA ASN A 76 42.96 27.73 -48.11
C ASN A 76 42.68 27.43 -46.64
N VAL A 77 43.48 27.99 -45.73
CA VAL A 77 43.34 27.75 -44.29
C VAL A 77 41.97 28.23 -43.79
N TYR A 78 41.45 29.35 -44.27
CA TYR A 78 40.16 29.89 -43.82
C TYR A 78 38.94 29.23 -44.47
N SER A 79 39.07 28.67 -45.68
CA SER A 79 37.97 28.00 -46.39
C SER A 79 37.70 26.56 -45.90
N VAL A 80 38.72 25.91 -45.35
CA VAL A 80 38.66 24.52 -44.89
C VAL A 80 37.72 24.33 -43.70
N LYS A 81 36.94 23.25 -43.73
CA LYS A 81 35.95 22.87 -42.71
C LYS A 81 36.36 21.58 -41.99
N PRO A 82 35.85 21.34 -40.76
CA PRO A 82 36.12 20.09 -40.05
C PRO A 82 35.71 18.84 -40.84
N SER A 83 34.65 18.94 -41.65
CA SER A 83 34.14 17.86 -42.52
C SER A 83 35.09 17.45 -43.64
N ASP A 84 36.08 18.28 -43.97
CA ASP A 84 37.05 17.98 -45.04
C ASP A 84 38.16 17.03 -44.54
N PHE A 85 38.22 16.82 -43.22
CA PHE A 85 39.13 15.89 -42.57
C PHE A 85 38.39 14.62 -42.16
N LYS A 86 39.08 13.48 -42.27
CA LYS A 86 38.61 12.20 -41.70
C LYS A 86 39.68 11.67 -40.74
N LEU A 87 39.38 11.75 -39.45
CA LEU A 87 40.22 11.20 -38.40
C LEU A 87 39.66 9.86 -37.92
N GLN A 88 40.52 8.86 -37.79
CA GLN A 88 40.12 7.51 -37.39
C GLN A 88 41.05 6.96 -36.31
N SER A 89 40.47 6.30 -35.31
CA SER A 89 41.22 5.53 -34.32
C SER A 89 40.76 4.07 -34.40
N ASP A 90 41.71 3.16 -34.60
CA ASP A 90 41.43 1.72 -34.72
C ASP A 90 41.79 1.00 -33.41
N LEU A 91 40.78 0.44 -32.75
CA LEU A 91 40.96 -0.26 -31.48
C LEU A 91 41.54 -1.67 -31.63
N ASN A 92 41.49 -2.27 -32.81
CA ASN A 92 42.00 -3.62 -33.05
C ASN A 92 43.53 -3.66 -33.23
N ALA A 93 44.13 -2.50 -33.54
CA ALA A 93 45.57 -2.38 -33.74
C ALA A 93 46.38 -2.38 -32.43
N TYR A 94 45.73 -2.24 -31.27
CA TYR A 94 46.42 -2.07 -29.99
C TYR A 94 45.82 -2.96 -28.89
N VAL A 95 46.70 -3.42 -28.00
CA VAL A 95 46.30 -4.16 -26.80
C VAL A 95 45.82 -3.16 -25.75
N MET A 96 44.54 -3.26 -25.40
CA MET A 96 43.91 -2.38 -24.42
C MET A 96 43.90 -3.00 -23.03
N LYS A 97 43.91 -2.16 -22.00
CA LYS A 97 43.78 -2.59 -20.59
C LYS A 97 42.68 -1.83 -19.87
N LYS A 98 42.24 -2.34 -18.73
CA LYS A 98 41.38 -1.59 -17.81
C LYS A 98 42.07 -0.28 -17.39
N GLY A 99 41.31 0.81 -17.35
CA GLY A 99 41.77 2.15 -16.97
C GLY A 99 41.91 3.11 -18.16
N GLU A 100 42.73 4.15 -17.97
CA GLU A 100 43.00 5.15 -19.01
C GLU A 100 43.92 4.56 -20.09
N ASN A 101 43.50 4.66 -21.35
CA ASN A 101 44.29 4.27 -22.51
C ASN A 101 44.43 5.47 -23.45
N ASN A 102 45.64 5.72 -23.92
CA ASN A 102 45.93 6.70 -24.96
C ASN A 102 46.02 5.97 -26.29
N ILE A 103 45.14 6.32 -27.22
CA ILE A 103 45.00 5.63 -28.50
C ILE A 103 45.38 6.61 -29.61
N PRO A 104 46.29 6.23 -30.51
CA PRO A 104 46.69 7.11 -31.60
C PRO A 104 45.54 7.31 -32.58
N VAL A 105 45.58 8.43 -33.28
CA VAL A 105 44.61 8.82 -34.29
C VAL A 105 45.30 9.05 -35.62
N GLU A 106 44.79 8.39 -36.65
CA GLU A 106 45.28 8.51 -38.00
C GLU A 106 44.42 9.47 -38.82
N VAL A 107 45.08 10.33 -39.60
CA VAL A 107 44.43 11.15 -40.62
C VAL A 107 44.23 10.29 -41.86
N LYS A 108 43.00 9.84 -42.12
CA LYS A 108 42.64 9.07 -43.31
C LYS A 108 42.36 9.95 -44.53
N LYS A 109 41.96 11.19 -44.31
CA LYS A 109 41.69 12.17 -45.37
C LYS A 109 41.99 13.58 -44.86
N SER A 110 42.66 14.37 -45.69
CA SER A 110 42.89 15.79 -45.51
C SER A 110 42.88 16.50 -46.87
N PRO A 111 42.61 17.82 -46.92
CA PRO A 111 42.78 18.61 -48.15
C PRO A 111 44.25 18.65 -48.60
N ASP A 112 44.51 18.51 -49.90
CA ASP A 112 45.87 18.44 -50.47
C ASP A 112 46.67 19.76 -50.32
N ASN A 113 45.97 20.88 -50.19
CA ASN A 113 46.50 22.23 -50.06
C ASN A 113 46.78 22.67 -48.60
N ILE A 114 46.72 21.74 -47.65
CA ILE A 114 46.91 21.99 -46.22
C ILE A 114 47.91 21.01 -45.63
N SER A 115 48.87 21.51 -44.86
CA SER A 115 49.79 20.72 -44.05
C SER A 115 49.31 20.65 -42.59
N ILE A 116 49.33 19.47 -41.99
CA ILE A 116 49.00 19.27 -40.57
C ILE A 116 50.31 19.20 -39.78
N LEU A 117 50.58 20.19 -38.93
CA LEU A 117 51.85 20.30 -38.21
C LEU A 117 52.00 19.33 -37.04
N ASN A 118 50.89 18.92 -36.42
CA ASN A 118 50.88 18.03 -35.26
C ASN A 118 50.50 16.59 -35.61
N ASN A 119 50.70 16.15 -36.86
CA ASN A 119 50.24 14.85 -37.36
C ASN A 119 50.79 13.64 -36.56
N GLU A 120 52.02 13.74 -36.04
CA GLU A 120 52.67 12.65 -35.31
C GLU A 120 52.23 12.54 -33.84
N ASN A 121 51.52 13.56 -33.32
CA ASN A 121 51.13 13.66 -31.92
C ASN A 121 49.60 13.77 -31.76
N LEU A 122 48.86 12.90 -32.45
CA LEU A 122 47.40 12.83 -32.36
C LEU A 122 46.99 11.61 -31.52
N TRP A 123 46.48 11.87 -30.31
CA TRP A 123 46.06 10.83 -29.38
C TRP A 123 44.70 11.19 -28.77
N ILE A 124 43.85 10.20 -28.58
CA ILE A 124 42.63 10.30 -27.76
C ILE A 124 42.80 9.51 -26.46
N LYS A 125 42.22 10.05 -25.39
CA LYS A 125 42.07 9.34 -24.12
C LYS A 125 40.75 8.58 -24.12
N VAL A 126 40.82 7.29 -23.83
CA VAL A 126 39.63 6.44 -23.68
C VAL A 126 39.72 5.73 -22.34
N GLN A 127 38.67 5.88 -21.54
CA GLN A 127 38.54 5.17 -20.28
C GLN A 127 37.83 3.83 -20.51
N LEU A 128 38.48 2.73 -20.13
CA LEU A 128 37.93 1.39 -20.29
C LEU A 128 37.71 0.73 -18.92
N ASP A 129 36.63 -0.01 -18.79
CA ASP A 129 36.35 -0.88 -17.66
C ASP A 129 36.19 -2.34 -18.11
N GLU A 130 36.17 -3.25 -17.15
CA GLU A 130 35.79 -4.63 -17.37
C GLU A 130 34.34 -4.72 -17.87
N LEU A 131 34.16 -5.39 -19.01
CA LEU A 131 32.85 -5.76 -19.51
C LEU A 131 32.30 -6.88 -18.62
N LYS A 132 31.21 -6.58 -17.92
CA LYS A 132 30.48 -7.55 -17.12
C LYS A 132 29.14 -7.86 -17.75
N GLN A 133 28.68 -9.09 -17.57
CA GLN A 133 27.34 -9.55 -17.94
C GLN A 133 26.61 -10.07 -16.71
N LYS A 134 25.32 -9.79 -16.61
CA LYS A 134 24.46 -10.21 -15.51
C LYS A 134 23.05 -10.46 -16.00
N SER A 135 22.51 -11.63 -15.69
CA SER A 135 21.09 -11.92 -15.92
C SER A 135 20.23 -11.29 -14.82
N VAL A 136 19.20 -10.55 -15.20
CA VAL A 136 18.26 -9.89 -14.28
C VAL A 136 16.81 -10.19 -14.66
N PRO A 137 15.90 -10.27 -13.69
CA PRO A 137 14.48 -10.49 -13.98
C PRO A 137 13.83 -9.26 -14.61
N VAL A 138 12.86 -9.52 -15.48
CA VAL A 138 12.02 -8.51 -16.13
C VAL A 138 10.83 -8.15 -15.24
N ARG A 139 10.50 -6.85 -15.15
CA ARG A 139 9.31 -6.35 -14.46
C ARG A 139 8.49 -5.46 -15.38
N ILE A 140 7.22 -5.83 -15.58
CA ILE A 140 6.28 -5.01 -16.35
C ILE A 140 5.28 -4.37 -15.41
N GLY A 141 5.25 -3.03 -15.41
CA GLY A 141 4.19 -2.26 -14.76
C GLY A 141 3.02 -2.05 -15.72
N VAL A 142 1.80 -2.29 -15.25
CA VAL A 142 0.58 -1.96 -16.01
C VAL A 142 0.10 -0.58 -15.59
N VAL A 143 -0.12 0.32 -16.55
CA VAL A 143 -0.60 1.68 -16.32
C VAL A 143 -1.90 1.93 -17.07
N GLY A 144 -2.73 2.85 -16.57
CA GLY A 144 -4.06 3.11 -17.14
C GLY A 144 -5.14 2.16 -16.61
N LYS A 145 -6.40 2.49 -16.90
CA LYS A 145 -7.57 1.69 -16.53
C LYS A 145 -8.22 1.10 -17.78
N PRO A 146 -8.48 -0.22 -17.83
CA PRO A 146 -9.25 -0.85 -18.90
C PRO A 146 -10.66 -0.25 -19.04
N LYS A 147 -11.36 -0.65 -20.11
CA LYS A 147 -12.78 -0.31 -20.30
C LYS A 147 -13.61 -0.80 -19.10
N GLU A 148 -14.69 -0.10 -18.78
CA GLU A 148 -15.62 -0.53 -17.74
C GLU A 148 -16.11 -1.97 -17.97
N GLY A 149 -16.16 -2.76 -16.89
CA GLY A 149 -16.47 -4.19 -16.96
C GLY A 149 -15.29 -5.08 -17.36
N TYR A 150 -14.08 -4.54 -17.49
CA TYR A 150 -12.86 -5.28 -17.78
C TYR A 150 -11.77 -5.03 -16.74
N TYR A 151 -10.84 -5.97 -16.64
CA TYR A 151 -9.67 -5.87 -15.77
C TYR A 151 -8.43 -6.46 -16.44
N ALA A 152 -7.28 -5.85 -16.15
CA ALA A 152 -6.00 -6.29 -16.66
C ALA A 152 -5.40 -7.36 -15.73
N LEU A 153 -5.22 -8.56 -16.25
CA LEU A 153 -4.55 -9.64 -15.54
C LEU A 153 -3.02 -9.47 -15.56
N ASP A 154 -2.32 -10.31 -14.82
CA ASP A 154 -0.85 -10.30 -14.78
C ASP A 154 -0.26 -10.43 -16.19
N PRO A 155 0.72 -9.58 -16.56
CA PRO A 155 1.38 -9.65 -17.85
C PRO A 155 2.05 -11.01 -18.08
N VAL A 156 1.87 -11.55 -19.28
CA VAL A 156 2.54 -12.76 -19.75
C VAL A 156 3.76 -12.35 -20.57
N LEU A 157 4.93 -12.81 -20.14
CA LEU A 157 6.22 -12.51 -20.77
C LEU A 157 6.70 -13.70 -21.59
N ASN A 158 7.23 -13.43 -22.78
CA ASN A 158 7.96 -14.42 -23.55
C ASN A 158 9.36 -14.72 -22.97
N THR A 159 9.88 -13.80 -22.15
CA THR A 159 11.21 -13.89 -21.54
C THR A 159 11.17 -13.22 -20.18
N ASP A 160 11.36 -14.01 -19.12
CA ASP A 160 11.29 -13.57 -17.72
C ASP A 160 12.59 -12.96 -17.20
N LYS A 161 13.70 -13.21 -17.91
CA LYS A 161 15.05 -12.69 -17.61
C LYS A 161 15.74 -12.17 -18.86
N VAL A 162 16.50 -11.10 -18.70
CA VAL A 162 17.34 -10.53 -19.77
C VAL A 162 18.77 -10.39 -19.30
N GLU A 163 19.70 -10.38 -20.24
CA GLU A 163 21.10 -10.12 -20.00
C GLU A 163 21.39 -8.62 -20.04
N ILE A 164 22.06 -8.14 -19.00
CA ILE A 164 22.58 -6.79 -18.89
C ILE A 164 24.08 -6.85 -19.10
N SER A 165 24.60 -6.02 -20.00
CA SER A 165 26.03 -5.91 -20.28
C SER A 165 26.51 -4.46 -20.20
N GLY A 166 27.72 -4.24 -19.71
CA GLY A 166 28.27 -2.89 -19.52
C GLY A 166 29.43 -2.88 -18.53
N ALA A 167 29.79 -1.69 -18.05
CA ALA A 167 30.84 -1.50 -17.04
C ALA A 167 30.48 -2.22 -15.74
N ALA A 168 31.48 -2.73 -15.02
CA ALA A 168 31.26 -3.64 -13.90
C ALA A 168 30.37 -3.00 -12.81
N ASP A 169 30.65 -1.75 -12.45
CA ASP A 169 29.91 -1.00 -11.43
C ASP A 169 28.45 -0.75 -11.83
N ALA A 170 28.22 -0.35 -13.09
CA ALA A 170 26.88 -0.13 -13.62
C ALA A 170 26.08 -1.43 -13.59
N VAL A 171 26.62 -2.52 -14.14
CA VAL A 171 25.96 -3.84 -14.19
C VAL A 171 25.69 -4.40 -12.79
N ASN A 172 26.59 -4.17 -11.83
CA ASN A 172 26.40 -4.59 -10.45
C ASN A 172 25.21 -3.89 -9.80
N SER A 173 25.03 -2.59 -10.07
CA SER A 173 23.92 -1.78 -9.55
C SER A 173 22.54 -2.20 -10.08
N VAL A 174 22.47 -2.79 -11.28
CA VAL A 174 21.21 -3.18 -11.90
C VAL A 174 20.58 -4.35 -11.15
N LYS A 175 19.32 -4.19 -10.76
CA LYS A 175 18.52 -5.22 -10.09
C LYS A 175 17.42 -5.78 -10.99
N TYR A 176 16.80 -4.94 -11.82
CA TYR A 176 15.66 -5.30 -12.67
C TYR A 176 15.81 -4.70 -14.07
N ALA A 177 15.20 -5.34 -15.06
CA ALA A 177 14.90 -4.71 -16.34
C ALA A 177 13.40 -4.41 -16.40
N ALA A 178 13.04 -3.13 -16.41
CA ALA A 178 11.66 -2.70 -16.24
C ALA A 178 11.09 -2.04 -17.50
N ALA A 179 9.80 -2.18 -17.72
CA ALA A 179 9.03 -1.41 -18.67
C ALA A 179 7.58 -1.23 -18.20
N THR A 180 6.84 -0.36 -18.85
CA THR A 180 5.41 -0.17 -18.59
C THR A 180 4.57 -0.49 -19.83
N CYS A 181 3.38 -1.02 -19.60
CA CYS A 181 2.35 -1.27 -20.62
C CYS A 181 1.11 -0.46 -20.28
N ASP A 182 0.62 0.32 -21.24
CA ASP A 182 -0.63 1.07 -21.09
C ASP A 182 -1.83 0.22 -21.52
N VAL A 183 -2.82 0.11 -20.64
CA VAL A 183 -4.08 -0.62 -20.87
C VAL A 183 -5.30 0.29 -20.85
N LYS A 184 -5.10 1.62 -20.96
CA LYS A 184 -6.18 2.60 -20.94
C LYS A 184 -7.23 2.31 -22.01
N TYR A 185 -8.48 2.17 -21.58
CA TYR A 185 -9.66 1.84 -22.42
C TYR A 185 -9.58 0.50 -23.16
N ALA A 186 -8.63 -0.38 -22.82
CA ALA A 186 -8.55 -1.70 -23.43
C ALA A 186 -9.80 -2.53 -23.09
N GLY A 187 -10.40 -3.14 -24.11
CA GLY A 187 -11.52 -4.11 -23.98
C GLY A 187 -11.15 -5.52 -24.45
N SER A 188 -9.88 -5.75 -24.76
CA SER A 188 -9.30 -7.00 -25.25
C SER A 188 -7.80 -7.02 -24.93
N ASP A 189 -7.18 -8.19 -24.99
CA ASP A 189 -5.76 -8.38 -24.71
C ASP A 189 -4.86 -7.36 -25.41
N VAL A 190 -3.93 -6.79 -24.64
CA VAL A 190 -2.95 -5.83 -25.15
C VAL A 190 -1.68 -6.58 -25.50
N ASN A 191 -1.42 -6.72 -26.80
CA ASN A 191 -0.21 -7.35 -27.34
C ASN A 191 0.72 -6.26 -27.86
N THR A 192 1.87 -6.07 -27.19
CA THR A 192 2.80 -4.99 -27.55
C THR A 192 4.26 -5.41 -27.39
N SER A 193 5.17 -4.63 -27.97
CA SER A 193 6.60 -4.78 -27.75
C SER A 193 7.12 -3.60 -26.95
N VAL A 194 7.79 -3.89 -25.82
CA VAL A 194 8.27 -2.87 -24.90
C VAL A 194 9.79 -2.82 -24.88
N LYS A 195 10.33 -1.60 -24.87
CA LYS A 195 11.75 -1.36 -24.65
C LYS A 195 12.02 -1.34 -23.15
N LEU A 196 12.91 -2.23 -22.71
CA LEU A 196 13.30 -2.33 -21.30
C LEU A 196 14.27 -1.22 -20.91
N GLN A 197 14.20 -0.82 -19.65
CA GLN A 197 15.16 0.07 -18.99
C GLN A 197 15.76 -0.65 -17.78
N ALA A 198 17.07 -0.53 -17.60
CA ALA A 198 17.74 -1.11 -16.45
C ALA A 198 17.45 -0.26 -15.20
N GLN A 199 17.06 -0.89 -14.10
CA GLN A 199 16.75 -0.23 -12.84
C GLN A 199 17.50 -0.84 -11.67
N ASP A 200 17.88 0.00 -10.71
CA ASP A 200 18.47 -0.41 -9.44
C ASP A 200 17.40 -0.92 -8.44
N SER A 201 17.81 -1.20 -7.20
CA SER A 201 16.89 -1.67 -6.14
C SER A 201 15.86 -0.62 -5.69
N PHE A 202 16.11 0.66 -5.95
CA PHE A 202 15.24 1.79 -5.62
C PHE A 202 14.32 2.20 -6.79
N GLY A 203 14.49 1.60 -7.97
CA GLY A 203 13.73 1.90 -9.17
C GLY A 203 14.33 3.02 -10.03
N ASN A 204 15.54 3.49 -9.73
CA ASN A 204 16.21 4.51 -10.54
C ASN A 204 16.79 3.88 -11.81
N VAL A 205 16.78 4.64 -12.91
CA VAL A 205 17.34 4.19 -14.19
C VAL A 205 18.87 4.16 -14.12
N VAL A 206 19.44 3.01 -14.44
CA VAL A 206 20.89 2.83 -14.62
C VAL A 206 21.23 3.04 -16.08
N LYS A 207 22.16 3.96 -16.34
CA LYS A 207 22.64 4.31 -17.69
C LYS A 207 23.83 3.44 -18.10
N ASP A 208 24.26 3.59 -19.35
CA ASP A 208 25.49 2.99 -19.89
C ASP A 208 25.55 1.46 -19.78
N VAL A 209 24.38 0.83 -19.86
CA VAL A 209 24.22 -0.62 -19.96
C VAL A 209 23.38 -0.98 -21.18
N THR A 210 23.68 -2.14 -21.75
CA THR A 210 22.95 -2.74 -22.87
C THR A 210 22.12 -3.90 -22.37
N ILE A 211 20.87 -3.99 -22.82
CA ILE A 211 19.90 -5.02 -22.44
C ILE A 211 19.64 -5.91 -23.65
N SER A 212 19.78 -7.23 -23.48
CA SER A 212 19.51 -8.21 -24.52
C SER A 212 18.71 -9.40 -23.96
N PRO A 213 17.60 -9.81 -24.60
CA PRO A 213 16.93 -9.16 -25.73
C PRO A 213 16.20 -7.88 -25.32
N SER A 214 16.16 -6.89 -26.22
CA SER A 214 15.30 -5.69 -26.11
C SER A 214 15.06 -5.13 -27.52
N PRO A 215 13.81 -4.84 -27.93
CA PRO A 215 12.58 -4.93 -27.13
C PRO A 215 12.09 -6.38 -26.96
N ILE A 216 11.22 -6.60 -25.96
CA ILE A 216 10.56 -7.90 -25.74
C ILE A 216 9.06 -7.81 -26.05
N LYS A 217 8.42 -8.96 -26.32
CA LYS A 217 6.96 -9.02 -26.54
C LYS A 217 6.26 -9.28 -25.21
N VAL A 218 5.24 -8.50 -24.92
CA VAL A 218 4.44 -8.59 -23.71
C VAL A 218 2.97 -8.68 -24.10
N THR A 219 2.26 -9.60 -23.46
CA THR A 219 0.81 -9.72 -23.56
C THR A 219 0.21 -9.37 -22.20
N VAL A 220 -0.67 -8.37 -22.13
CA VAL A 220 -1.46 -8.09 -20.94
C VAL A 220 -2.88 -8.57 -21.20
N PRO A 221 -3.30 -9.72 -20.62
CA PRO A 221 -4.63 -10.25 -20.86
C PRO A 221 -5.69 -9.35 -20.23
N ILE A 222 -6.75 -9.04 -20.98
CA ILE A 222 -7.86 -8.21 -20.50
C ILE A 222 -9.11 -9.08 -20.34
N GLY A 223 -9.39 -9.46 -19.10
CA GLY A 223 -10.54 -10.29 -18.75
C GLY A 223 -11.80 -9.49 -18.51
N LYS A 224 -12.96 -10.04 -18.86
CA LYS A 224 -14.25 -9.52 -18.40
C LYS A 224 -14.38 -9.74 -16.90
N VAL A 225 -14.90 -8.72 -16.21
CA VAL A 225 -15.16 -8.78 -14.78
C VAL A 225 -16.64 -8.69 -14.51
N LYS A 226 -17.08 -9.45 -13.51
CA LYS A 226 -18.41 -9.34 -12.92
C LYS A 226 -18.25 -9.01 -11.45
N THR A 227 -18.89 -7.93 -11.00
CA THR A 227 -18.99 -7.62 -9.57
C THR A 227 -20.15 -8.44 -8.99
N VAL A 228 -19.86 -9.22 -7.95
CA VAL A 228 -20.84 -10.07 -7.28
C VAL A 228 -20.86 -9.81 -5.77
N PRO A 229 -22.04 -9.81 -5.12
CA PRO A 229 -22.14 -9.69 -3.67
C PRO A 229 -21.59 -10.93 -2.96
N ILE A 230 -21.15 -10.73 -1.73
CA ILE A 230 -20.69 -11.80 -0.85
C ILE A 230 -21.84 -12.25 0.03
N ASN A 231 -22.03 -13.56 0.09
CA ASN A 231 -23.03 -14.20 0.92
C ASN A 231 -22.36 -14.91 2.09
N VAL A 232 -22.60 -14.40 3.30
CA VAL A 232 -21.96 -14.92 4.50
C VAL A 232 -22.66 -16.21 4.94
N LYS A 233 -21.92 -17.32 4.98
CA LYS A 233 -22.40 -18.60 5.50
C LYS A 233 -22.11 -18.72 6.97
N ILE A 234 -23.16 -18.94 7.75
CA ILE A 234 -23.10 -18.96 9.21
C ILE A 234 -23.46 -20.37 9.70
N GLN A 235 -22.74 -20.84 10.70
CA GLN A 235 -23.02 -22.11 11.39
C GLN A 235 -23.03 -21.88 12.92
N GLY A 236 -23.87 -22.65 13.62
CA GLY A 236 -23.99 -22.56 15.07
C GLY A 236 -24.83 -21.36 15.56
N ASN A 237 -24.97 -21.25 16.88
CA ASN A 237 -25.59 -20.11 17.54
C ASN A 237 -24.50 -19.32 18.28
N THR A 238 -24.72 -18.04 18.58
CA THR A 238 -23.80 -17.36 19.50
C THR A 238 -23.88 -18.07 20.86
N GLY A 239 -22.73 -18.23 21.55
CA GLY A 239 -22.66 -19.00 22.80
C GLY A 239 -23.61 -18.54 23.92
N ASN A 240 -24.22 -17.36 23.76
CA ASN A 240 -25.12 -16.73 24.74
C ASN A 240 -26.61 -16.72 24.30
N GLY A 241 -26.97 -17.38 23.19
CA GLY A 241 -28.33 -17.38 22.66
C GLY A 241 -28.77 -16.07 21.98
N SER A 242 -27.84 -15.13 21.78
CA SER A 242 -28.08 -13.84 21.12
C SER A 242 -28.01 -13.99 19.59
N VAL A 243 -29.03 -13.57 18.85
CA VAL A 243 -28.95 -13.56 17.38
C VAL A 243 -28.28 -12.26 16.91
N PRO A 244 -27.23 -12.30 16.07
CA PRO A 244 -26.65 -11.08 15.51
C PRO A 244 -27.69 -10.29 14.70
N ASN A 245 -27.78 -8.98 14.90
CA ASN A 245 -28.72 -8.13 14.17
C ASN A 245 -28.34 -7.98 12.69
N SER A 246 -27.04 -7.87 12.41
CA SER A 246 -26.51 -7.88 11.05
C SER A 246 -25.08 -8.41 11.03
N ILE A 247 -24.76 -9.17 9.98
CA ILE A 247 -23.41 -9.61 9.67
C ILE A 247 -23.12 -9.10 8.27
N VAL A 248 -22.14 -8.21 8.17
CA VAL A 248 -21.74 -7.60 6.91
C VAL A 248 -20.29 -7.96 6.63
N SER A 249 -20.00 -8.34 5.39
CA SER A 249 -18.62 -8.47 4.94
C SER A 249 -18.10 -7.11 4.48
N ASN A 250 -16.81 -6.88 4.71
CA ASN A 250 -16.08 -5.74 4.21
C ASN A 250 -14.88 -6.26 3.40
N PRO A 251 -14.90 -6.16 2.06
CA PRO A 251 -15.96 -5.56 1.23
C PRO A 251 -17.25 -6.40 1.18
N ASP A 252 -18.37 -5.79 0.79
CA ASP A 252 -19.68 -6.44 0.60
C ASP A 252 -19.83 -7.07 -0.79
N LYS A 253 -18.95 -6.68 -1.72
CA LYS A 253 -18.88 -7.14 -3.10
C LYS A 253 -17.44 -7.39 -3.51
N VAL A 254 -17.27 -8.32 -4.44
CA VAL A 254 -15.97 -8.64 -5.02
C VAL A 254 -16.06 -8.78 -6.52
N ASP A 255 -14.95 -8.50 -7.18
CA ASP A 255 -14.83 -8.61 -8.63
C ASP A 255 -14.26 -9.98 -8.99
N VAL A 256 -15.00 -10.71 -9.83
CA VAL A 256 -14.60 -12.02 -10.34
C VAL A 256 -14.28 -11.96 -11.83
N SER A 257 -13.23 -12.68 -12.23
CA SER A 257 -12.80 -12.87 -13.61
C SER A 257 -12.66 -14.36 -13.93
N GLY A 258 -12.95 -14.75 -15.17
CA GLY A 258 -12.93 -16.14 -15.62
C GLY A 258 -13.62 -16.29 -16.98
N ASP A 259 -13.81 -17.53 -17.43
CA ASP A 259 -14.55 -17.82 -18.66
C ASP A 259 -15.95 -17.19 -18.62
N GLU A 260 -16.39 -16.60 -19.74
CA GLU A 260 -17.64 -15.84 -19.81
C GLU A 260 -18.85 -16.67 -19.37
N ASN A 261 -18.88 -17.95 -19.73
CA ASN A 261 -19.95 -18.86 -19.34
C ASN A 261 -19.95 -19.17 -17.83
N VAL A 262 -18.77 -19.20 -17.21
CA VAL A 262 -18.62 -19.46 -15.77
C VAL A 262 -19.03 -18.22 -14.98
N ILE A 263 -18.48 -17.05 -15.29
CA ILE A 263 -18.78 -15.83 -14.53
C ILE A 263 -20.22 -15.35 -14.71
N LYS A 264 -20.85 -15.60 -15.87
CA LYS A 264 -22.27 -15.27 -16.08
C LYS A 264 -23.17 -15.98 -15.08
N GLY A 265 -22.88 -17.24 -14.75
CA GLY A 265 -23.66 -18.06 -13.81
C GLY A 265 -23.48 -17.69 -12.34
N ILE A 266 -22.46 -16.91 -11.98
CA ILE A 266 -22.17 -16.57 -10.57
C ILE A 266 -23.02 -15.38 -10.15
N SER A 267 -24.02 -15.58 -9.30
CA SER A 267 -24.83 -14.51 -8.72
C SER A 267 -24.24 -13.92 -7.44
N SER A 268 -23.52 -14.73 -6.66
CA SER A 268 -22.86 -14.35 -5.41
C SER A 268 -21.69 -15.29 -5.12
N LEU A 269 -20.77 -14.86 -4.24
CA LEU A 269 -19.75 -15.74 -3.67
C LEU A 269 -20.04 -16.02 -2.20
N ASP A 270 -20.04 -17.29 -1.82
CA ASP A 270 -20.26 -17.71 -0.45
C ASP A 270 -18.95 -17.61 0.37
N THR A 271 -19.03 -17.29 1.66
CA THR A 271 -17.90 -17.48 2.58
C THR A 271 -17.78 -18.94 3.01
N GLU A 272 -16.63 -19.34 3.54
CA GLU A 272 -16.56 -20.56 4.37
C GLU A 272 -17.53 -20.44 5.55
N PRO A 273 -18.12 -21.55 6.04
CA PRO A 273 -19.02 -21.53 7.18
C PRO A 273 -18.34 -20.94 8.42
N VAL A 274 -18.94 -19.88 8.96
CA VAL A 274 -18.44 -19.18 10.13
C VAL A 274 -19.18 -19.65 11.37
N ASP A 275 -18.45 -20.24 12.31
CA ASP A 275 -18.99 -20.71 13.58
C ASP A 275 -19.15 -19.56 14.58
N LEU A 276 -20.39 -19.14 14.83
CA LEU A 276 -20.71 -18.03 15.74
C LEU A 276 -20.38 -18.33 17.21
N SER A 277 -20.21 -19.59 17.60
CA SER A 277 -19.86 -19.94 18.99
C SER A 277 -18.46 -19.45 19.38
N LYS A 278 -17.60 -19.22 18.38
CA LYS A 278 -16.23 -18.71 18.54
C LYS A 278 -16.15 -17.18 18.48
N ILE A 279 -17.27 -16.51 18.21
CA ILE A 279 -17.34 -15.06 17.99
C ILE A 279 -17.85 -14.40 19.27
N GLY A 280 -16.97 -13.66 19.94
CA GLY A 280 -17.33 -12.86 21.12
C GLY A 280 -18.18 -11.62 20.78
N SER A 281 -18.50 -10.82 21.80
CA SER A 281 -19.53 -9.75 21.78
C SER A 281 -19.32 -8.59 20.79
N SER A 282 -18.17 -8.49 20.13
CA SER A 282 -17.90 -7.54 19.04
C SER A 282 -16.52 -7.85 18.47
N SER A 283 -16.45 -8.67 17.43
CA SER A 283 -15.15 -9.00 16.81
C SER A 283 -15.24 -8.94 15.29
N SER A 284 -14.21 -8.31 14.71
CA SER A 284 -13.92 -8.37 13.28
C SER A 284 -13.21 -9.69 13.02
N ILE A 285 -13.72 -10.50 12.10
CA ILE A 285 -13.15 -11.82 11.80
C ILE A 285 -12.85 -11.92 10.32
N GLU A 286 -11.64 -12.34 10.01
CA GLU A 286 -11.24 -12.63 8.64
C GLU A 286 -11.73 -14.02 8.23
N VAL A 287 -12.50 -14.08 7.14
CA VAL A 287 -13.13 -15.30 6.64
C VAL A 287 -12.81 -15.49 5.17
N LYS A 288 -12.49 -16.73 4.78
CA LYS A 288 -12.19 -17.07 3.39
C LYS A 288 -13.44 -17.13 2.53
N LEU A 289 -13.29 -16.74 1.28
CA LEU A 289 -14.31 -16.88 0.24
C LEU A 289 -14.20 -18.24 -0.45
N VAL A 290 -15.34 -18.87 -0.74
CA VAL A 290 -15.44 -20.08 -1.54
C VAL A 290 -15.44 -19.66 -3.01
N VAL A 291 -14.27 -19.77 -3.66
CA VAL A 291 -14.11 -19.40 -5.08
C VAL A 291 -14.31 -20.63 -5.97
N PRO A 292 -15.27 -20.62 -6.92
CA PRO A 292 -15.48 -21.72 -7.86
C PRO A 292 -14.26 -21.97 -8.76
N LYS A 293 -14.12 -23.21 -9.25
CA LYS A 293 -13.06 -23.56 -10.22
C LYS A 293 -13.19 -22.71 -11.49
N GLY A 294 -12.05 -22.21 -11.98
CA GLY A 294 -11.99 -21.37 -13.19
C GLY A 294 -12.28 -19.88 -12.94
N VAL A 295 -12.45 -19.47 -11.68
CA VAL A 295 -12.69 -18.07 -11.29
C VAL A 295 -11.50 -17.52 -10.52
N LYS A 296 -11.12 -16.27 -10.80
CA LYS A 296 -10.11 -15.51 -10.06
C LYS A 296 -10.75 -14.28 -9.44
N LEU A 297 -10.35 -13.98 -8.21
CA LEU A 297 -10.66 -12.70 -7.56
C LEU A 297 -9.68 -11.63 -8.06
N VAL A 298 -10.23 -10.49 -8.40
CA VAL A 298 -9.53 -9.42 -9.11
C VAL A 298 -9.12 -8.29 -8.16
N ASN A 299 -9.98 -7.99 -7.19
CA ASN A 299 -9.80 -6.89 -6.23
C ASN A 299 -9.75 -7.38 -4.76
N ASN A 300 -9.60 -8.69 -4.55
CA ASN A 300 -9.62 -9.30 -3.22
C ASN A 300 -8.67 -10.52 -3.16
N ALA A 301 -8.02 -10.72 -2.01
CA ALA A 301 -7.02 -11.79 -1.81
C ALA A 301 -7.63 -13.16 -1.43
N GLY A 302 -8.95 -13.30 -1.45
CA GLY A 302 -9.66 -14.53 -1.05
C GLY A 302 -10.21 -14.50 0.37
N THR A 303 -10.06 -13.39 1.09
CA THR A 303 -10.58 -13.20 2.44
C THR A 303 -11.37 -11.92 2.57
N VAL A 304 -12.36 -11.92 3.47
CA VAL A 304 -13.15 -10.74 3.83
C VAL A 304 -13.27 -10.60 5.32
N GLU A 305 -13.35 -9.35 5.77
CA GLU A 305 -13.57 -9.02 7.17
C GLU A 305 -15.07 -9.03 7.45
N LEU A 306 -15.53 -9.89 8.35
CA LEU A 306 -16.90 -9.87 8.84
C LEU A 306 -17.02 -8.95 10.04
N ARG A 307 -17.94 -7.99 9.96
CA ARG A 307 -18.36 -7.18 11.09
C ARG A 307 -19.72 -7.68 11.58
N VAL A 308 -19.73 -8.12 12.83
CA VAL A 308 -20.91 -8.62 13.51
C VAL A 308 -21.43 -7.50 14.41
N ASN A 309 -22.58 -6.93 14.05
CA ASN A 309 -23.27 -5.98 14.91
C ASN A 309 -24.29 -6.73 15.77
N ILE A 310 -23.97 -6.86 17.05
CA ILE A 310 -24.88 -7.38 18.06
C ILE A 310 -25.47 -6.15 18.76
N ASN A 311 -26.74 -5.82 18.47
CA ASN A 311 -27.41 -4.79 19.27
C ASN A 311 -27.69 -5.39 20.64
N ASN A 312 -26.89 -4.95 21.60
CA ASN A 312 -27.08 -5.21 23.01
C ASN A 312 -28.25 -4.38 23.59
N GLU A 313 -29.43 -4.35 22.94
CA GLU A 313 -30.65 -3.84 23.59
C GLU A 313 -31.21 -4.86 24.60
N ALA A 314 -30.71 -6.10 24.58
CA ALA A 314 -30.93 -7.10 25.64
C ALA A 314 -29.87 -7.06 26.76
N ALA A 315 -28.84 -6.19 26.68
CA ALA A 315 -27.81 -6.05 27.72
C ALA A 315 -28.03 -4.86 28.67
N ALA A 316 -29.26 -4.31 28.71
CA ALA A 316 -29.68 -3.32 29.71
C ALA A 316 -30.59 -3.91 30.81
N SER A 317 -30.75 -5.24 30.86
CA SER A 317 -31.23 -5.95 32.04
C SER A 317 -30.15 -6.91 32.48
N SER A 318 -29.41 -6.48 33.50
CA SER A 318 -28.54 -7.32 34.30
C SER A 318 -29.35 -8.47 34.91
N ASP A 319 -29.58 -9.55 34.18
CA ASP A 319 -30.05 -10.83 34.72
C ASP A 319 -28.89 -11.54 35.44
N LYS A 320 -28.33 -10.84 36.42
CA LYS A 320 -27.75 -11.50 37.59
C LYS A 320 -28.91 -11.70 38.56
N SER A 321 -29.23 -12.96 38.87
CA SER A 321 -30.08 -13.28 40.02
C SER A 321 -29.30 -12.97 41.29
N GLY A 322 -29.90 -12.19 42.20
CA GLY A 322 -29.31 -11.85 43.50
C GLY A 322 -30.06 -12.54 44.64
N GLN A 323 -29.37 -12.80 45.74
CA GLN A 323 -29.99 -13.23 47.00
C GLN A 323 -29.89 -12.13 48.05
N LYS A 324 -30.94 -11.95 48.85
CA LYS A 324 -30.96 -11.02 49.99
C LYS A 324 -31.64 -11.67 51.19
N THR A 325 -30.95 -11.63 52.32
CA THR A 325 -31.47 -12.10 53.61
C THR A 325 -32.03 -10.91 54.39
N MET A 326 -33.24 -11.05 54.93
CA MET A 326 -33.87 -10.02 55.74
C MET A 326 -34.52 -10.62 56.99
N ASN A 327 -34.43 -9.90 58.11
CA ASN A 327 -35.15 -10.22 59.34
C ASN A 327 -36.48 -9.45 59.35
N LEU A 328 -37.58 -10.17 59.43
CA LEU A 328 -38.94 -9.62 59.36
C LEU A 328 -39.64 -9.82 60.71
N ASN A 329 -40.33 -8.79 61.19
CA ASN A 329 -41.15 -8.89 62.39
C ASN A 329 -42.48 -9.58 62.08
N ILE A 330 -42.87 -10.54 62.92
CA ILE A 330 -44.08 -11.33 62.74
C ILE A 330 -45.28 -10.56 63.32
N GLN A 331 -46.29 -10.31 62.49
CA GLN A 331 -47.54 -9.69 62.92
C GLN A 331 -48.62 -10.75 63.19
N VAL A 332 -49.46 -10.56 64.20
CA VAL A 332 -50.64 -11.41 64.40
C VAL A 332 -51.82 -10.80 63.66
N ARG A 333 -52.43 -11.55 62.73
CA ARG A 333 -53.62 -11.14 61.99
C ARG A 333 -54.84 -11.94 62.42
N ASN A 334 -56.01 -11.32 62.27
CA ASN A 334 -57.32 -11.93 62.53
C ASN A 334 -57.52 -12.48 63.95
N LEU A 335 -56.83 -11.92 64.96
CA LEU A 335 -57.08 -12.28 66.35
C LEU A 335 -58.42 -11.71 66.81
N ASN A 336 -59.27 -12.56 67.40
CA ASN A 336 -60.56 -12.14 67.92
C ASN A 336 -60.40 -11.09 69.04
N ALA A 337 -61.22 -10.04 69.02
CA ALA A 337 -61.10 -8.85 69.87
C ALA A 337 -61.03 -9.14 71.37
N GLY A 338 -61.60 -10.26 71.84
CA GLY A 338 -61.60 -10.71 73.23
C GLY A 338 -60.32 -11.41 73.72
N TYR A 339 -59.27 -11.50 72.90
CA TYR A 339 -58.04 -12.23 73.22
C TYR A 339 -56.77 -11.38 73.06
N THR A 340 -55.71 -11.75 73.78
CA THR A 340 -54.32 -11.32 73.56
C THR A 340 -53.48 -12.50 73.09
N ALA A 341 -52.46 -12.23 72.27
CA ALA A 341 -51.54 -13.22 71.76
C ALA A 341 -50.10 -12.88 72.14
N SER A 342 -49.33 -13.90 72.57
CA SER A 342 -47.89 -13.83 72.79
C SER A 342 -47.18 -14.80 71.85
N LEU A 343 -46.18 -14.33 71.12
CA LEU A 343 -45.42 -15.14 70.17
C LEU A 343 -44.15 -15.70 70.81
N GLY A 344 -43.87 -16.98 70.56
CA GLY A 344 -42.62 -17.63 70.98
C GLY A 344 -41.39 -17.12 70.22
N SER A 345 -41.58 -16.51 69.05
CA SER A 345 -40.58 -15.72 68.34
C SER A 345 -41.24 -14.52 67.67
N ASN A 346 -40.62 -13.35 67.78
CA ASN A 346 -41.14 -12.11 67.20
C ASN A 346 -40.57 -11.80 65.81
N SER A 347 -39.59 -12.58 65.34
CA SER A 347 -38.94 -12.38 64.04
C SER A 347 -38.70 -13.69 63.29
N VAL A 348 -38.59 -13.57 61.97
CA VAL A 348 -38.19 -14.63 61.05
C VAL A 348 -37.07 -14.12 60.15
N SER A 349 -36.04 -14.93 59.93
CA SER A 349 -35.01 -14.67 58.92
C SER A 349 -35.45 -15.31 57.60
N ALA A 350 -35.59 -14.51 56.54
CA ALA A 350 -36.06 -14.96 55.23
C ALA A 350 -35.04 -14.62 54.15
N VAL A 351 -34.79 -15.58 53.25
CA VAL A 351 -33.90 -15.44 52.09
C VAL A 351 -34.72 -15.34 50.83
N PHE A 352 -34.52 -14.26 50.08
CA PHE A 352 -35.23 -13.98 48.84
C PHE A 352 -34.31 -14.08 47.62
N ASN A 353 -34.86 -14.55 46.50
CA ASN A 353 -34.17 -14.62 45.21
C ASN A 353 -35.00 -13.98 44.09
N GLY A 354 -34.32 -13.26 43.19
CA GLY A 354 -34.94 -12.60 42.05
C GLY A 354 -33.95 -11.73 41.27
N PRO A 355 -34.41 -11.03 40.22
CA PRO A 355 -33.58 -10.11 39.45
C PRO A 355 -32.92 -9.06 40.34
N THR A 356 -31.67 -8.68 40.06
CA THR A 356 -30.89 -7.73 40.90
C THR A 356 -31.66 -6.43 41.20
N ASN A 357 -32.39 -5.89 40.23
CA ASN A 357 -33.20 -4.67 40.41
C ASN A 357 -34.34 -4.85 41.44
N ASN A 358 -34.97 -6.03 41.43
CA ASN A 358 -36.06 -6.37 42.34
C ASN A 358 -35.53 -6.67 43.75
N ILE A 359 -34.38 -7.34 43.83
CA ILE A 359 -33.75 -7.69 45.11
C ILE A 359 -33.18 -6.46 45.82
N ASN A 360 -32.58 -5.52 45.07
CA ASN A 360 -32.05 -4.29 45.65
C ASN A 360 -33.16 -3.36 46.18
N SER A 361 -34.33 -3.33 45.53
CA SER A 361 -35.48 -2.51 45.96
C SER A 361 -36.34 -3.14 47.07
N LEU A 362 -36.14 -4.43 47.37
CA LEU A 362 -36.86 -5.16 48.41
C LEU A 362 -36.55 -4.59 49.81
N ASN A 363 -37.58 -4.23 50.59
CA ASN A 363 -37.46 -3.60 51.91
C ASN A 363 -38.65 -3.96 52.83
N GLY A 364 -38.58 -3.59 54.11
CA GLY A 364 -39.60 -3.97 55.10
C GLY A 364 -41.03 -3.46 54.82
N ASN A 365 -41.22 -2.49 53.92
CA ASN A 365 -42.54 -1.97 53.59
C ASN A 365 -43.25 -2.77 52.49
N ASN A 366 -42.49 -3.49 51.65
CA ASN A 366 -43.03 -4.27 50.54
C ASN A 366 -43.12 -5.78 50.84
N ILE A 367 -42.74 -6.19 52.04
CA ILE A 367 -42.92 -7.56 52.53
C ILE A 367 -43.80 -7.57 53.78
N SER A 368 -44.75 -8.49 53.81
CA SER A 368 -45.61 -8.70 54.96
C SER A 368 -45.37 -10.09 55.55
N CYS A 369 -44.96 -10.14 56.83
CA CYS A 369 -44.77 -11.37 57.58
C CYS A 369 -45.81 -11.46 58.71
N PHE A 370 -46.62 -12.51 58.71
CA PHE A 370 -47.71 -12.65 59.69
C PHE A 370 -48.07 -14.09 60.00
N VAL A 371 -48.77 -14.27 61.12
CA VAL A 371 -49.48 -15.50 61.48
C VAL A 371 -50.98 -15.21 61.52
N ASP A 372 -51.78 -16.15 61.03
CA ASP A 372 -53.25 -16.04 61.03
C ASP A 372 -53.82 -16.70 62.29
N ALA A 373 -54.52 -15.91 63.11
CA ALA A 373 -55.12 -16.35 64.36
C ALA A 373 -56.66 -16.51 64.27
N SER A 374 -57.25 -16.43 63.07
CA SER A 374 -58.71 -16.50 62.86
C SER A 374 -59.40 -17.74 63.42
N SER A 375 -58.69 -18.88 63.46
CA SER A 375 -59.21 -20.19 63.86
C SER A 375 -58.75 -20.64 65.25
N LEU A 376 -58.07 -19.76 66.01
CA LEU A 376 -57.41 -20.14 67.26
C LEU A 376 -58.24 -19.76 68.49
N SER A 377 -58.35 -20.69 69.43
CA SER A 377 -58.97 -20.49 70.74
C SER A 377 -57.93 -20.29 71.85
N GLU A 378 -58.37 -20.03 73.07
CA GLU A 378 -57.50 -19.98 74.26
C GLU A 378 -56.59 -21.22 74.36
N GLY A 379 -55.30 -21.03 74.64
CA GLY A 379 -54.29 -22.08 74.70
C GLY A 379 -53.03 -21.80 73.89
N THR A 380 -52.10 -22.75 73.88
CA THR A 380 -50.87 -22.68 73.09
C THR A 380 -51.03 -23.45 71.79
N HIS A 381 -50.76 -22.80 70.67
CA HIS A 381 -50.89 -23.36 69.32
C HIS A 381 -49.59 -23.22 68.54
N THR A 382 -49.35 -24.12 67.60
CA THR A 382 -48.24 -24.00 66.64
C THR A 382 -48.78 -23.57 65.29
N VAL A 383 -48.32 -22.43 64.78
CA VAL A 383 -48.82 -21.81 63.55
C VAL A 383 -47.71 -21.63 62.52
N ASN A 384 -48.07 -21.68 61.23
CA ASN A 384 -47.16 -21.40 60.13
C ASN A 384 -46.95 -19.88 59.99
N VAL A 385 -45.69 -19.47 59.81
CA VAL A 385 -45.36 -18.09 59.47
C VAL A 385 -45.55 -17.89 57.98
N VAL A 386 -46.40 -16.93 57.60
CA VAL A 386 -46.70 -16.60 56.20
C VAL A 386 -45.96 -15.33 55.81
N VAL A 387 -45.14 -15.43 54.76
CA VAL A 387 -44.41 -14.30 54.17
C VAL A 387 -45.02 -13.99 52.79
N SER A 388 -45.56 -12.78 52.65
CA SER A 388 -46.10 -12.24 51.40
C SER A 388 -45.14 -11.21 50.80
N MET A 389 -44.86 -11.33 49.51
CA MET A 389 -43.80 -10.62 48.79
C MET A 389 -44.30 -10.16 47.41
N PRO A 390 -43.68 -9.13 46.80
CA PRO A 390 -44.12 -8.58 45.50
C PRO A 390 -43.85 -9.54 44.34
N GLN A 391 -44.52 -9.32 43.19
CA GLN A 391 -44.30 -10.12 41.99
C GLN A 391 -42.85 -10.03 41.49
N GLY A 392 -42.31 -11.16 41.02
CA GLY A 392 -40.93 -11.25 40.52
C GLY A 392 -39.87 -11.46 41.59
N VAL A 393 -40.27 -11.75 42.85
CA VAL A 393 -39.38 -12.20 43.93
C VAL A 393 -39.90 -13.54 44.47
N SER A 394 -38.97 -14.45 44.78
CA SER A 394 -39.25 -15.78 45.31
C SER A 394 -38.63 -15.96 46.70
N LEU A 395 -39.33 -16.66 47.59
CA LEU A 395 -38.83 -17.03 48.91
C LEU A 395 -38.05 -18.35 48.78
N VAL A 396 -36.77 -18.32 49.11
CA VAL A 396 -35.87 -19.48 49.05
C VAL A 396 -35.95 -20.27 50.34
N SER A 397 -35.87 -19.57 51.48
CA SER A 397 -35.93 -20.18 52.80
C SER A 397 -36.42 -19.18 53.83
N GLN A 398 -37.00 -19.68 54.91
CA GLN A 398 -37.34 -18.91 56.10
C GLN A 398 -37.10 -19.75 57.35
N ASP A 399 -36.59 -19.12 58.42
CA ASP A 399 -36.34 -19.76 59.70
C ASP A 399 -36.73 -18.81 60.86
N PRO A 400 -37.67 -19.20 61.75
CA PRO A 400 -38.43 -20.45 61.77
C PRO A 400 -39.63 -20.48 60.79
N GLN A 401 -39.98 -21.65 60.26
CA GLN A 401 -41.18 -21.83 59.42
C GLN A 401 -42.48 -21.90 60.24
N LYS A 402 -42.39 -22.34 61.50
CA LYS A 402 -43.50 -22.48 62.44
C LYS A 402 -43.11 -21.86 63.76
N ILE A 403 -44.05 -21.19 64.42
CA ILE A 403 -43.85 -20.61 65.74
C ILE A 403 -44.97 -21.03 66.68
N SER A 404 -44.65 -21.05 67.98
CA SER A 404 -45.66 -21.20 69.04
C SER A 404 -46.33 -19.84 69.28
N ILE A 405 -47.65 -19.82 69.37
CA ILE A 405 -48.47 -18.67 69.75
C ILE A 405 -49.32 -19.05 70.96
N GLU A 406 -49.23 -18.27 72.04
CA GLU A 406 -50.05 -18.44 73.24
C GLU A 406 -51.19 -17.41 73.22
N ILE A 407 -52.44 -17.87 73.30
CA ILE A 407 -53.63 -17.03 73.29
C ILE A 407 -54.31 -17.05 74.65
N LYS A 408 -54.54 -15.86 75.22
CA LYS A 408 -55.21 -15.64 76.52
C LYS A 408 -56.42 -14.74 76.35
N LYS A 409 -57.48 -14.94 77.13
CA LYS A 409 -58.60 -13.97 77.15
C LYS A 409 -58.13 -12.63 77.70
N LYS A 410 -58.61 -11.54 77.12
CA LYS A 410 -58.45 -10.20 77.69
C LYS A 410 -59.25 -10.14 78.98
N THR A 411 -58.57 -9.98 80.11
CA THR A 411 -59.22 -9.64 81.36
C THR A 411 -59.62 -8.16 81.28
N SER A 412 -60.92 -7.87 81.28
CA SER A 412 -61.41 -6.52 81.53
C SER A 412 -61.20 -6.20 83.01
N GLU A 413 -60.21 -5.38 83.34
CA GLU A 413 -60.21 -4.70 84.64
C GLU A 413 -61.37 -3.70 84.65
N GLY A 414 -62.42 -4.04 85.40
CA GLY A 414 -63.46 -3.11 85.77
C GLY A 414 -62.92 -2.07 86.73
N GLN A 415 -63.34 -0.82 86.53
CA GLN A 415 -63.40 0.19 87.58
C GLN A 415 -64.18 -0.33 88.79
N ASN A 416 -63.57 -0.18 89.98
CA ASN A 416 -64.14 0.22 91.27
C ASN A 416 -62.90 0.39 92.18
N GLY A 417 -62.53 1.53 92.73
CA GLY A 417 -63.28 2.68 93.21
C GLY A 417 -62.91 2.87 94.69
N ASN A 418 -61.89 3.68 94.98
CA ASN A 418 -61.84 4.68 96.06
C ASN A 418 -60.55 5.51 95.96
#